data_AF-A0A2W5QVD8-F1
#
_entry.id   AF-A0A2W5QVD8-F1
#
_cell.length_a   1.000
_cell.length_b   1.000
_cell.length_c   1.000
_cell.angle_alpha   90.00
_cell.angle_beta   90.00
_cell.angle_gamma   90.00
#
_symmetry.space_group_name_H-M   'P 1'
#
loop_
_entity.id
_entity.type
_entity.pdbx_description
1 polymer ?
#
loop_
_entity_poly.entity_id
_entity_poly.type
_entity_poly.pdbx_seq_one_letter_code
_entity_poly.pdbx_strand_id
1 'polypeptide(L)'
;MTDAEDAAITRAAEADADNPPLTEEELAGLRPSREAAPGFMAEVKRRRGQRGPGKAPPKEAIKLRLSQEVLAHFRATGDGWQTRIDETLKKAIKG
;
A
#
# COMPACT_ATOMS: atom_id res chain seq x y z
N MET A 1 3.45 11.98 22.45
CA MET A 1 3.52 10.75 23.24
C MET A 1 3.87 11.18 24.64
N THR A 2 2.92 11.06 25.54
CA THR A 2 3.03 11.45 26.94
C THR A 2 3.40 10.23 27.78
N ASP A 3 4.08 10.43 28.91
CA ASP A 3 4.45 9.34 29.82
C ASP A 3 3.24 8.52 30.29
N ALA A 4 2.07 9.17 30.39
CA ALA A 4 0.81 8.51 30.74
C ALA A 4 0.29 7.60 29.62
N GLU A 5 0.46 7.99 28.35
CA GLU A 5 0.13 7.15 27.20
C GLU A 5 1.07 5.94 27.14
N ASP A 6 2.35 6.12 27.41
CA ASP A 6 3.35 5.03 27.39
C ASP A 6 3.06 4.01 28.49
N ALA A 7 2.77 4.48 29.71
CA ALA A 7 2.39 3.61 30.81
C ALA A 7 1.09 2.81 30.54
N ALA A 8 0.15 3.40 29.79
CA ALA A 8 -1.06 2.71 29.38
C ALA A 8 -0.77 1.62 28.33
N ILE A 9 0.10 1.90 27.36
CA ILE A 9 0.52 0.94 26.33
C ILE A 9 1.28 -0.24 26.96
N THR A 10 2.23 0.03 27.87
CA THR A 10 2.99 -1.02 28.56
C THR A 10 2.08 -1.93 29.37
N ARG A 11 1.15 -1.37 30.15
CA ARG A 11 0.18 -2.15 30.94
C ARG A 11 -0.70 -3.03 30.06
N ALA A 12 -1.12 -2.53 28.89
CA ALA A 12 -1.92 -3.29 27.94
C ALA A 12 -1.13 -4.47 27.37
N ALA A 13 0.16 -4.28 27.06
CA ALA A 13 1.04 -5.36 26.60
C ALA A 13 1.29 -6.41 27.70
N GLU A 14 1.53 -6.00 28.95
CA GLU A 14 1.75 -6.91 30.08
C GLU A 14 0.53 -7.78 30.41
N ALA A 15 -0.67 -7.30 30.12
CA ALA A 15 -1.92 -8.01 30.38
C ALA A 15 -2.29 -9.00 29.25
N ASP A 16 -1.64 -8.93 28.08
CA ASP A 16 -1.90 -9.81 26.94
C ASP A 16 -1.06 -11.10 27.04
N ALA A 17 -1.71 -12.20 27.39
CA ALA A 17 -1.06 -13.50 27.54
C ALA A 17 -0.54 -14.09 26.22
N ASP A 18 -1.10 -13.69 25.07
CA ASP A 18 -0.68 -14.18 23.76
C ASP A 18 0.49 -13.36 23.18
N ASN A 19 0.74 -12.17 23.72
CA ASN A 19 1.76 -11.25 23.24
C ASN A 19 2.38 -10.41 24.38
N PRO A 20 3.03 -11.07 25.37
CA PRO A 20 3.70 -10.36 26.45
C PRO A 20 4.91 -9.55 25.93
N PRO A 21 5.39 -8.55 26.69
CA PRO A 21 6.65 -7.88 26.39
C PRO A 21 7.81 -8.87 26.37
N LEU A 22 8.80 -8.62 25.52
CA LEU A 22 10.03 -9.43 25.48
C LEU A 22 10.79 -9.31 26.80
N THR A 23 11.30 -10.44 27.28
CA THR A 23 12.29 -10.47 28.36
C THR A 23 13.64 -9.92 27.88
N GLU A 24 14.50 -9.53 28.82
CA GLU A 24 15.85 -9.02 28.50
C GLU A 24 16.67 -10.07 27.75
N GLU A 25 16.54 -11.34 28.13
CA GLU A 25 17.22 -12.46 27.49
C GLU A 25 16.73 -12.70 26.05
N GLU A 26 15.42 -12.60 25.81
CA GLU A 26 14.84 -12.72 24.47
C GLU A 26 15.24 -11.54 23.59
N LEU A 27 15.29 -10.33 24.15
CA LEU A 27 15.72 -9.13 23.46
C LEU A 27 17.21 -9.22 23.06
N ALA A 28 18.06 -9.67 23.98
CA ALA A 28 19.47 -9.91 23.72
C ALA A 28 19.72 -11.03 22.69
N GLY A 29 18.78 -11.98 22.58
CA GLY A 29 18.82 -13.09 21.64
C GLY A 29 18.34 -12.75 20.21
N LEU A 30 17.85 -11.53 19.97
CA LEU A 30 17.40 -11.12 18.64
C LEU A 30 18.55 -11.14 17.63
N ARG A 31 18.29 -11.75 16.47
CA ARG A 31 19.25 -11.85 15.36
C ARG A 31 18.66 -11.23 14.10
N PRO A 32 19.50 -10.72 13.19
CA PRO A 32 19.04 -10.22 11.89
C PRO A 32 18.18 -11.27 11.17
N SER A 33 17.07 -10.85 10.55
CA SER A 33 16.15 -11.79 9.90
C SER A 33 16.81 -12.65 8.80
N ARG A 34 17.92 -12.16 8.21
CA ARG A 34 18.72 -12.94 7.24
C ARG A 34 19.39 -14.17 7.87
N GLU A 35 19.72 -14.09 9.15
CA GLU A 35 20.35 -15.16 9.92
C GLU A 35 19.29 -16.04 10.62
N ALA A 36 18.23 -15.42 11.15
CA ALA A 36 17.17 -16.13 11.86
C ALA A 36 16.18 -16.87 10.93
N ALA A 37 15.99 -16.40 9.69
CA ALA A 37 15.06 -16.98 8.72
C ALA A 37 15.66 -17.02 7.30
N PRO A 38 16.70 -17.84 7.06
CA PRO A 38 17.31 -17.99 5.74
C PRO A 38 16.28 -18.60 4.76
N GLY A 39 15.85 -17.82 3.78
CA GLY A 39 14.85 -18.20 2.77
C GLY A 39 13.60 -17.31 2.76
N PHE A 40 13.16 -16.82 3.92
CA PHE A 40 12.02 -15.90 4.03
C PHE A 40 12.25 -14.60 3.25
N MET A 41 13.48 -14.08 3.31
CA MET A 41 13.88 -12.87 2.60
C MET A 41 14.00 -13.04 1.08
N ALA A 42 14.06 -14.27 0.55
CA ALA A 42 14.05 -14.49 -0.90
C ALA A 42 12.65 -14.27 -1.49
N GLU A 43 11.61 -14.64 -0.74
CA GLU A 43 10.19 -14.51 -1.13
C GLU A 43 9.65 -13.08 -0.93
N VAL A 44 10.18 -12.35 0.05
CA VAL A 44 9.71 -11.00 0.44
C VAL A 44 10.46 -9.87 -0.28
N LYS A 45 11.44 -10.18 -1.14
CA LYS A 45 12.32 -9.17 -1.78
C LYS A 45 11.62 -8.39 -2.92
N ARG A 46 10.54 -7.68 -2.60
CA ARG A 46 10.06 -6.59 -3.45
C ARG A 46 11.01 -5.41 -3.30
N ARG A 47 11.40 -4.80 -4.41
CA ARG A 47 12.19 -3.56 -4.37
C ARG A 47 11.35 -2.47 -3.72
N ARG A 48 11.98 -1.55 -2.98
CA ARG A 48 11.31 -0.36 -2.43
C ARG A 48 10.62 0.37 -3.60
N GLY A 49 9.30 0.54 -3.53
CA GLY A 49 8.47 1.13 -4.59
C GLY A 49 7.81 0.13 -5.57
N GLN A 50 8.12 -1.17 -5.49
CA GLN A 50 7.45 -2.18 -6.31
C GLN A 50 6.10 -2.54 -5.69
N ARG A 51 5.02 -2.05 -6.30
CA ARG A 51 3.66 -2.50 -5.98
C ARG A 51 3.48 -3.95 -6.42
N GLY A 52 2.75 -4.73 -5.62
CA GLY A 52 2.31 -6.06 -6.03
C GLY A 52 1.40 -6.01 -7.27
N PRO A 53 1.15 -7.15 -7.93
CA PRO A 53 0.22 -7.21 -9.05
C PRO A 53 -1.14 -6.65 -8.63
N GLY A 54 -1.65 -5.69 -9.41
CA GLY A 54 -2.96 -5.10 -9.17
C GLY A 54 -4.07 -6.15 -9.32
N LYS A 55 -5.14 -6.05 -8.51
CA LYS A 55 -6.29 -6.96 -8.58
C LYS A 55 -7.07 -6.88 -9.91
N ALA A 56 -6.94 -5.76 -10.62
CA ALA A 56 -7.60 -5.53 -11.90
C ALA A 56 -6.58 -5.58 -13.05
N PRO A 57 -6.99 -5.97 -14.27
CA PRO A 57 -6.15 -5.85 -15.46
C PRO A 57 -5.58 -4.43 -15.58
N PRO A 58 -4.28 -4.28 -15.87
CA PRO A 58 -3.68 -2.96 -16.02
C PRO A 58 -4.32 -2.22 -17.20
N LYS A 59 -4.47 -0.89 -17.08
CA LYS A 59 -4.90 -0.04 -18.20
C LYS A 59 -3.78 0.00 -19.25
N GLU A 60 -4.13 -0.12 -20.52
CA GLU A 60 -3.18 0.02 -21.61
C GLU A 60 -2.94 1.50 -21.94
N ALA A 61 -1.68 1.92 -22.00
CA ALA A 61 -1.29 3.29 -22.33
C ALA A 61 -1.09 3.42 -23.85
N ILE A 62 -2.13 3.86 -24.57
CA ILE A 62 -2.09 4.07 -26.02
C ILE A 62 -2.04 5.56 -26.40
N LYS A 63 -1.56 5.85 -27.61
CA LYS A 63 -1.66 7.18 -28.23
C LYS A 63 -3.03 7.34 -28.90
N LEU A 64 -4.00 7.92 -28.21
CA LEU A 64 -5.33 8.23 -28.75
C LEU A 64 -5.45 9.72 -29.09
N ARG A 65 -6.01 10.05 -30.27
CA ARG A 65 -6.38 11.41 -30.63
C ARG A 65 -7.84 11.66 -30.26
N LEU A 66 -8.09 12.73 -29.54
CA LEU A 66 -9.42 13.19 -29.13
C LEU A 66 -9.64 14.60 -29.69
N SER A 67 -10.90 14.98 -29.92
CA SER A 67 -11.22 16.35 -30.34
C SER A 67 -10.81 17.35 -29.25
N GLN A 68 -10.53 18.60 -29.65
CA GLN A 68 -10.15 19.64 -28.70
C GLN A 68 -11.26 19.92 -27.69
N GLU A 69 -12.52 19.90 -28.11
CA GLU A 69 -13.70 20.09 -27.26
C GLU A 69 -13.76 19.05 -26.14
N VAL A 70 -13.57 17.76 -26.46
CA VAL A 70 -13.56 16.67 -25.46
C VAL A 70 -12.41 16.86 -24.48
N LEU A 71 -11.21 17.15 -24.96
CA LEU A 71 -10.06 17.39 -24.08
C LEU A 71 -10.26 18.61 -23.18
N ALA A 72 -10.79 19.71 -23.71
CA ALA A 72 -11.07 20.92 -22.94
C ALA A 72 -12.12 20.65 -21.85
N HIS A 73 -13.22 19.98 -22.20
CA HIS A 73 -14.27 19.61 -21.27
C HIS A 73 -13.70 18.82 -20.08
N PHE A 74 -12.99 17.72 -20.33
CA PHE A 74 -12.48 16.90 -19.23
C PHE A 74 -11.37 17.60 -18.46
N ARG A 75 -10.42 18.29 -19.10
CA ARG A 75 -9.34 19.00 -18.38
C ARG A 75 -9.87 20.08 -17.44
N ALA A 76 -10.94 20.79 -17.82
CA ALA A 76 -11.59 21.79 -16.98
C ALA A 76 -12.11 21.20 -15.65
N THR A 77 -12.32 19.89 -15.61
CA THR A 77 -12.80 19.20 -14.41
C THR A 77 -11.71 18.97 -13.34
N GLY A 78 -10.44 19.28 -13.63
CA GLY A 78 -9.32 19.24 -12.69
C GLY A 78 -8.65 17.87 -12.55
N ASP A 79 -8.02 17.63 -11.40
CA ASP A 79 -7.30 16.39 -11.11
C ASP A 79 -8.18 15.15 -11.31
N GLY A 80 -7.63 14.12 -11.96
CA GLY A 80 -8.38 12.91 -12.29
C GLY A 80 -9.31 13.04 -13.52
N TRP A 81 -9.14 14.06 -14.37
CA TRP A 81 -9.86 14.16 -15.65
C TRP A 81 -9.65 12.94 -16.55
N GLN A 82 -8.45 12.34 -16.54
CA GLN A 82 -8.13 11.11 -17.29
C GLN A 82 -8.96 9.91 -16.82
N THR A 83 -9.23 9.83 -15.52
CA THR A 83 -10.12 8.80 -14.97
C THR A 83 -11.56 9.03 -15.42
N ARG A 84 -12.02 10.28 -15.42
CA ARG A 84 -13.40 10.61 -15.83
C ARG A 84 -13.68 10.33 -17.30
N ILE A 85 -12.71 10.59 -18.18
CA ILE A 85 -12.88 10.23 -19.60
C ILE A 85 -12.89 8.71 -19.80
N ASP A 86 -12.02 7.96 -19.10
CA ASP A 86 -12.03 6.48 -19.11
C ASP A 86 -13.39 5.92 -18.65
N GLU A 87 -13.95 6.42 -17.56
CA GLU A 87 -15.28 6.00 -17.08
C GLU A 87 -16.42 6.37 -18.04
N THR A 88 -16.29 7.49 -18.76
CA THR A 88 -17.28 7.88 -19.79
C THR A 88 -17.25 6.91 -20.97
N LEU A 89 -16.05 6.57 -21.46
CA LEU A 89 -15.88 5.59 -22.55
C LEU A 89 -16.38 4.20 -22.14
N LYS A 90 -16.12 3.77 -20.90
CA LYS A 90 -16.65 2.51 -20.35
C LYS A 90 -18.17 2.46 -20.31
N LYS A 91 -18.84 3.57 -20.00
CA LYS A 91 -20.30 3.64 -20.02
C LYS A 91 -20.84 3.52 -21.45
N ALA A 92 -20.16 4.13 -22.42
CA ALA A 92 -20.57 4.10 -23.83
C ALA A 92 -20.50 2.69 -24.46
N ILE A 93 -19.63 1.80 -23.97
CA ILE A 93 -19.55 0.41 -24.46
C ILE A 93 -20.44 -0.57 -23.69
N LYS A 94 -21.05 -0.14 -22.58
CA LYS A 94 -21.94 -0.97 -21.74
C LYS A 94 -23.43 -0.71 -22.03
N GLY A 95 -23.75 0.28 -22.86
CA GLY A 95 -25.08 0.52 -23.42
C GLY A 95 -25.21 -0.07 -24.81
#